data_AF-A0A8J7NBB5-F1
#
_entry.id   AF-A0A8J7NBB5-F1
#
_cell.length_a   1.000
_cell.length_b   1.000
_cell.length_c   1.000
_cell.angle_alpha   90.00
_cell.angle_beta   90.00
_cell.angle_gamma   90.00
#
_symmetry.space_group_name_H-M   'P 1'
#
loop_
_entity.id
_entity.type
_entity.pdbx_description
1 polymer ?
#
loop_
_entity_poly.entity_id
_entity_poly.type
_entity_poly.pdbx_seq_one_letter_code
_entity_poly.pdbx_strand_id
1 'polypeptide(L)'
;DRDAGAIRGATANAERAGVAGLTRFACQPVSALEPPEGPPGLVIANPPYGARIGNKKPLFALYGSLGEVLRSRFQGWRVAILTSDPQLARAMGLKFREGPPVDHGGIKVRLYQTGPLG
;
A
#
# COMPACT_ATOMS: atom_id res chain seq x y z
N ASP A 1 -9.23 -3.19 0.31
CA ASP A 1 -9.43 -2.70 -1.08
C ASP A 1 -10.83 -2.10 -1.19
N ARG A 2 -11.08 -1.17 -2.12
CA ARG A 2 -12.44 -0.64 -2.37
C ARG A 2 -13.24 -1.47 -3.38
N ASP A 3 -12.57 -2.34 -4.14
CA ASP A 3 -13.21 -3.21 -5.11
C ASP A 3 -13.66 -4.51 -4.44
N ALA A 4 -14.98 -4.69 -4.33
CA ALA A 4 -15.57 -5.90 -3.76
C ALA A 4 -15.21 -7.17 -4.56
N GLY A 5 -15.01 -7.06 -5.87
CA GLY A 5 -14.54 -8.15 -6.71
C GLY A 5 -13.11 -8.56 -6.35
N ALA A 6 -12.22 -7.61 -6.15
CA ALA A 6 -10.85 -7.88 -5.70
C ALA A 6 -10.83 -8.57 -4.32
N ILE A 7 -11.70 -8.15 -3.39
CA ILE A 7 -11.83 -8.79 -2.07
C ILE A 7 -12.33 -10.23 -2.18
N ARG A 8 -13.34 -10.49 -3.00
CA ARG A 8 -13.82 -11.87 -3.25
C ARG A 8 -12.71 -12.73 -3.85
N GLY A 9 -11.99 -12.22 -4.83
CA GLY A 9 -10.85 -12.90 -5.44
C GLY A 9 -9.75 -13.22 -4.44
N ALA A 10 -9.36 -12.25 -3.61
CA ALA A 10 -8.33 -12.43 -2.59
C ALA A 10 -8.73 -13.48 -1.54
N THR A 11 -9.99 -13.46 -1.11
CA THR A 11 -10.53 -14.45 -0.16
C THR A 11 -10.46 -15.87 -0.73
N ALA A 12 -10.98 -16.07 -1.95
CA ALA A 12 -10.92 -17.37 -2.62
C ALA A 12 -9.47 -17.83 -2.91
N ASN A 13 -8.56 -16.90 -3.20
CA ASN A 13 -7.14 -17.21 -3.39
C ASN A 13 -6.52 -17.71 -2.08
N ALA A 14 -6.81 -17.07 -0.94
CA ALA A 14 -6.31 -17.47 0.37
C ALA A 14 -6.83 -18.85 0.80
N GLU A 15 -8.10 -19.15 0.50
CA GLU A 15 -8.70 -20.47 0.71
C GLU A 15 -7.96 -21.55 -0.10
N ARG A 16 -7.79 -21.36 -1.41
CA ARG A 16 -7.08 -22.32 -2.26
C ARG A 16 -5.61 -22.49 -1.87
N ALA A 17 -4.99 -21.44 -1.33
CA ALA A 17 -3.61 -21.48 -0.85
C ALA A 17 -3.47 -22.08 0.57
N GLY A 18 -4.58 -22.40 1.26
CA GLY A 18 -4.55 -22.97 2.61
C GLY A 18 -4.12 -21.98 3.71
N VAL A 19 -4.13 -20.67 3.44
CA VAL A 19 -3.68 -19.63 4.38
C VAL A 19 -4.83 -18.78 4.92
N ALA A 20 -6.08 -19.15 4.66
CA ALA A 20 -7.27 -18.38 5.07
C ALA A 20 -7.26 -18.03 6.57
N GLY A 21 -6.86 -18.95 7.45
CA GLY A 21 -6.78 -18.73 8.90
C GLY A 21 -5.73 -17.70 9.34
N LEU A 22 -4.85 -17.26 8.44
CA LEU A 22 -3.83 -16.22 8.68
C LEU A 22 -4.23 -14.87 8.07
N THR A 23 -5.40 -14.77 7.44
CA THR A 23 -5.80 -13.60 6.64
C THR A 23 -7.15 -13.05 7.05
N ARG A 24 -7.31 -11.72 6.95
CA ARG A 24 -8.59 -11.03 7.07
C ARG A 24 -8.73 -10.05 5.91
N PHE A 25 -9.80 -10.16 5.13
CA PHE A 25 -10.07 -9.26 4.01
C PHE A 25 -11.27 -8.35 4.33
N ALA A 26 -11.14 -7.06 4.00
CA ALA A 26 -12.20 -6.07 4.18
C ALA A 26 -12.30 -5.17 2.95
N CYS A 27 -13.55 -4.96 2.49
CA CYS A 27 -13.87 -4.01 1.42
C CYS A 27 -14.06 -2.62 2.03
N GLN A 28 -13.04 -1.77 1.95
CA GLN A 28 -13.05 -0.45 2.57
C GLN A 28 -12.08 0.53 1.88
N PRO A 29 -12.36 1.84 1.94
CA PRO A 29 -11.43 2.87 1.47
C PRO A 29 -10.22 3.00 2.40
N VAL A 30 -9.12 3.58 1.88
CA VAL A 30 -7.91 3.83 2.67
C VAL A 30 -8.15 4.73 3.89
N SER A 31 -9.13 5.64 3.81
CA SER A 31 -9.51 6.54 4.90
C SER A 31 -10.10 5.84 6.13
N ALA A 32 -10.54 4.59 5.97
CA ALA A 32 -11.12 3.75 7.02
C ALA A 32 -10.14 2.70 7.54
N LEU A 33 -8.85 2.76 7.16
CA LEU A 33 -7.85 1.81 7.66
C LEU A 33 -7.57 2.06 9.14
N GLU A 34 -7.61 1.00 9.93
CA GLU A 34 -7.19 0.94 11.32
C GLU A 34 -6.08 -0.10 11.48
N PRO A 35 -5.11 0.11 12.39
CA PRO A 35 -4.15 -0.92 12.73
C PRO A 35 -4.88 -2.12 13.36
N PRO A 36 -4.45 -3.37 13.06
CA PRO A 36 -4.95 -4.52 13.80
C PRO A 36 -4.50 -4.47 15.26
N GLU A 37 -5.17 -5.23 16.11
CA GLU A 37 -4.76 -5.42 17.50
C GLU A 37 -3.37 -6.06 17.58
N GLY A 38 -2.59 -5.65 18.59
CA GLY A 38 -1.25 -6.17 18.84
C GLY A 38 -0.13 -5.14 18.61
N PRO A 39 1.14 -5.59 18.66
CA PRO A 39 2.29 -4.70 18.51
C PRO A 39 2.40 -4.17 17.07
N PRO A 40 3.06 -3.02 16.86
CA PRO A 40 3.31 -2.50 15.52
C PRO A 40 4.02 -3.49 14.59
N GLY A 41 3.53 -3.58 13.35
CA GLY A 41 4.05 -4.48 12.33
C GLY A 41 4.54 -3.76 11.08
N LEU A 42 4.16 -4.30 9.93
CA LEU A 42 4.46 -3.76 8.60
C LEU A 42 3.16 -3.56 7.83
N VAL A 43 2.96 -2.34 7.32
CA VAL A 43 2.02 -2.08 6.23
C VAL A 43 2.80 -2.18 4.92
N ILE A 44 2.40 -3.10 4.03
CA ILE A 44 2.93 -3.19 2.68
C ILE A 44 1.78 -3.03 1.66
N ALA A 45 1.99 -2.20 0.65
CA ALA A 45 1.00 -1.97 -0.39
C ALA A 45 1.62 -1.93 -1.78
N ASN A 46 0.81 -2.30 -2.77
CA ASN A 46 1.09 -2.12 -4.19
C ASN A 46 0.04 -1.14 -4.78
N PRO A 47 0.08 0.17 -4.44
CA PRO A 47 -0.94 1.11 -4.91
C PRO A 47 -0.84 1.29 -6.43
N PRO A 48 -1.91 1.77 -7.09
CA PRO A 48 -1.86 2.01 -8.54
C PRO A 48 -0.71 2.97 -8.91
N TYR A 49 -0.02 2.63 -9.99
CA TYR A 49 1.04 3.43 -10.61
C TYR A 49 1.03 3.23 -12.13
N GLY A 50 1.85 4.02 -12.83
CA GLY A 50 2.02 3.91 -14.27
C GLY A 50 1.13 4.87 -15.09
N ALA A 51 1.61 5.22 -16.27
CA ALA A 51 1.12 6.32 -17.11
C ALA A 51 -0.19 6.07 -17.87
N ARG A 52 -0.94 4.99 -17.58
CA ARG A 52 -2.23 4.73 -18.25
C ARG A 52 -3.36 5.64 -17.80
N ILE A 53 -3.13 6.44 -16.76
CA ILE A 53 -4.06 7.49 -16.33
C ILE A 53 -3.54 8.82 -16.85
N GLY A 54 -4.17 9.38 -17.88
CA GLY A 54 -3.83 10.71 -18.44
C GLY A 54 -3.93 11.85 -17.42
N ASN A 55 -4.56 11.62 -16.27
CA ASN A 55 -4.61 12.52 -15.13
C ASN A 55 -3.93 11.91 -13.90
N LYS A 56 -2.75 12.41 -13.52
CA LYS A 56 -2.03 11.94 -12.32
C LYS A 56 -2.64 12.44 -10.99
N LYS A 57 -3.49 13.48 -11.01
CA LYS A 57 -4.03 14.10 -9.77
C LYS A 57 -4.71 13.11 -8.82
N PRO A 58 -5.54 12.15 -9.29
CA PRO A 58 -6.15 11.15 -8.40
C PRO A 58 -5.12 10.24 -7.72
N LEU A 59 -4.00 9.94 -8.39
CA LEU A 59 -2.91 9.17 -7.79
C LEU A 59 -2.24 9.97 -6.68
N PHE A 60 -1.89 11.23 -6.91
CA PHE A 60 -1.33 12.08 -5.85
C PHE A 60 -2.27 12.22 -4.65
N ALA A 61 -3.58 12.42 -4.89
CA ALA A 61 -4.57 12.48 -3.82
C ALA A 61 -4.67 11.17 -3.03
N LEU A 62 -4.64 10.02 -3.71
CA LEU A 62 -4.64 8.70 -3.07
C LEU A 62 -3.40 8.49 -2.21
N TYR A 63 -2.20 8.76 -2.74
CA TYR A 63 -0.95 8.58 -2.01
C TYR A 63 -0.86 9.54 -0.82
N GLY A 64 -1.28 10.80 -1.00
CA GLY A 64 -1.37 11.78 0.09
C GLY A 64 -2.30 11.31 1.22
N SER A 65 -3.53 10.89 0.87
CA SER A 65 -4.50 10.37 1.83
C SER A 65 -3.99 9.13 2.57
N LEU A 66 -3.34 8.21 1.86
CA LEU A 66 -2.74 7.03 2.46
C LEU A 66 -1.63 7.42 3.44
N GLY A 67 -0.74 8.35 3.05
CA GLY A 67 0.32 8.85 3.92
C GLY A 67 -0.21 9.51 5.19
N GLU A 68 -1.28 10.28 5.10
CA GLU A 68 -1.96 10.92 6.24
C GLU A 68 -2.56 9.90 7.21
N VAL A 69 -3.27 8.89 6.70
CA VAL A 69 -3.82 7.81 7.52
C VAL A 69 -2.71 7.04 8.24
N LEU A 70 -1.63 6.70 7.52
CA LEU A 70 -0.53 5.96 8.11
C LEU A 70 0.21 6.76 9.20
N ARG A 71 0.47 8.06 8.98
CA ARG A 71 1.06 8.91 10.02
C ARG A 71 0.15 9.07 11.25
N SER A 72 -1.16 9.18 11.05
CA SER A 72 -2.09 9.46 12.14
C SER A 72 -2.44 8.21 12.97
N ARG A 73 -2.50 7.03 12.37
CA ARG A 73 -3.03 5.82 13.02
C ARG A 73 -2.03 4.67 13.18
N PHE A 74 -0.93 4.66 12.41
CA PHE A 74 0.01 3.55 12.36
C PHE A 74 1.36 3.91 13.02
N GLN A 75 1.31 4.61 14.14
CA GLN A 75 2.49 4.96 14.92
C GLN A 75 3.28 3.72 15.36
N GLY A 76 4.61 3.74 15.20
CA GLY A 76 5.51 2.61 15.42
C GLY A 76 5.54 1.56 14.30
N TRP A 77 4.62 1.59 13.32
CA TRP A 77 4.62 0.63 12.22
C TRP A 77 5.68 0.97 11.19
N ARG A 78 6.15 -0.03 10.43
CA ARG A 78 6.92 0.20 9.20
C ARG A 78 5.95 0.26 8.02
N VAL A 79 6.32 1.02 6.99
CA VAL A 79 5.55 1.12 5.74
C VAL A 79 6.45 0.75 4.56
N ALA A 80 5.93 -0.03 3.63
CA ALA A 80 6.54 -0.30 2.35
C ALA A 80 5.53 -0.14 1.20
N ILE A 81 5.91 0.54 0.14
CA ILE A 81 5.08 0.69 -1.08
C ILE A 81 5.88 0.36 -2.33
N LEU A 82 5.21 -0.18 -3.35
CA LEU A 82 5.76 -0.31 -4.69
C LEU A 82 5.23 0.81 -5.59
N THR A 83 6.12 1.48 -6.32
CA THR A 83 5.72 2.41 -7.38
C THR A 83 6.84 2.60 -8.39
N SER A 84 6.47 2.98 -9.62
CA SER A 84 7.41 3.42 -10.67
C SER A 84 7.67 4.93 -10.64
N ASP A 85 6.93 5.71 -9.85
CA ASP A 85 6.99 7.17 -9.82
C ASP A 85 7.44 7.66 -8.42
N PRO A 86 8.69 8.13 -8.27
CA PRO A 86 9.20 8.63 -6.98
C PRO A 86 8.38 9.79 -6.41
N GLN A 87 7.69 10.57 -7.26
CA GLN A 87 6.87 11.69 -6.82
C GLN A 87 5.63 11.20 -6.06
N LEU A 88 5.07 10.04 -6.43
CA LEU A 88 3.96 9.43 -5.71
C LEU A 88 4.38 8.98 -4.31
N ALA A 89 5.55 8.35 -4.18
CA ALA A 89 6.09 8.00 -2.87
C ALA A 89 6.34 9.24 -1.99
N ARG A 90 6.88 10.31 -2.58
CA ARG A 90 7.09 11.59 -1.89
C ARG A 90 5.77 12.23 -1.44
N ALA A 91 4.70 12.11 -2.22
CA ALA A 91 3.38 12.67 -1.89
C ALA A 91 2.79 12.08 -0.61
N MET A 92 3.21 10.88 -0.22
CA MET A 92 2.79 10.30 1.06
C MET A 92 3.36 11.04 2.26
N GLY A 93 4.38 11.90 2.13
CA GLY A 93 4.98 12.64 3.25
C GLY A 93 5.62 11.74 4.31
N LEU A 94 6.14 10.58 3.92
CA LEU A 94 6.85 9.64 4.78
C LEU A 94 8.35 9.62 4.43
N LYS A 95 9.20 9.31 5.41
CA LYS A 95 10.66 9.18 5.23
C LYS A 95 11.00 7.81 4.65
N PHE A 96 10.93 7.69 3.33
CA PHE A 96 11.27 6.46 2.61
C PHE A 96 12.76 6.35 2.29
N ARG A 97 13.27 5.12 2.33
CA ARG A 97 14.47 4.67 1.62
C ARG A 97 14.04 3.87 0.41
N GLU A 98 14.68 4.10 -0.74
CA GLU A 98 14.36 3.36 -1.97
C GLU A 98 15.29 2.15 -2.16
N GLY A 99 14.71 1.06 -2.65
CA GLY A 99 15.42 -0.14 -3.06
C GLY A 99 15.91 -0.08 -4.51
N PRO A 100 16.61 -1.14 -4.96
CA PRO A 100 17.00 -1.29 -6.36
C PRO A 100 15.75 -1.41 -7.26
N PRO A 101 15.87 -1.05 -8.55
CA PRO A 101 14.76 -1.23 -9.50
C PRO A 101 14.50 -2.71 -9.77
N VAL A 102 13.23 -3.08 -9.84
CA VAL A 102 12.74 -4.43 -10.16
C VAL A 102 11.91 -4.36 -11.44
N ASP A 103 12.05 -5.34 -12.31
CA ASP A 103 11.18 -5.46 -13.49
C ASP A 103 9.81 -5.97 -13.09
N HIS A 104 8.77 -5.23 -13.46
CA HIS A 104 7.37 -5.59 -13.19
C HIS A 104 6.56 -5.49 -14.48
N GLY A 105 6.78 -6.45 -15.38
CA GLY A 105 6.09 -6.52 -16.66
C GLY A 105 6.52 -5.42 -17.64
N GLY A 106 7.83 -5.14 -17.72
CA GLY A 106 8.40 -4.11 -18.60
C GLY A 106 8.41 -2.70 -18.00
N ILE A 107 7.87 -2.52 -16.79
CA ILE A 107 7.95 -1.27 -16.02
C ILE A 107 8.98 -1.48 -14.91
N LYS A 108 9.94 -0.55 -14.78
CA LYS A 108 10.83 -0.53 -13.62
C LYS A 108 10.11 0.09 -12.42
N VAL A 109 9.92 -0.70 -11.38
CA VAL A 109 9.36 -0.27 -10.09
C VAL A 109 10.43 -0.32 -9.01
N ARG A 110 10.24 0.45 -7.93
CA ARG A 110 11.09 0.37 -6.73
C ARG A 110 10.22 0.11 -5.51
N LEU A 111 10.78 -0.60 -4.55
CA LEU A 111 10.25 -0.68 -3.19
C LEU A 111 10.72 0.56 -2.41
N TYR A 112 9.79 1.34 -1.88
CA TYR A 112 10.06 2.44 -0.96
C TYR A 112 9.66 2.00 0.44
N GLN A 113 10.57 2.05 1.41
CA GLN A 113 10.35 1.55 2.76
C GLN A 113 10.82 2.52 3.85
N THR A 114 10.04 2.65 4.92
CA THR A 114 10.35 3.50 6.08
C THR A 114 11.04 2.68 7.18
N GLY A 115 11.66 3.37 8.15
CA GLY A 115 11.77 2.83 9.51
C GLY A 115 10.41 2.81 10.21
N PRO A 116 10.35 2.50 11.52
CA PRO A 116 9.14 2.75 12.31
C PRO A 116 8.66 4.19 12.14
N LEU A 117 7.36 4.38 11.94
CA LEU A 117 6.72 5.70 11.97
C LEU A 117 6.79 6.24 13.40
N GLY A 118 6.96 7.56 13.52
CA GLY A 118 7.02 8.27 14.79
C GLY A 118 6.20 9.54 14.76
#